data_AF-A0A961MFX7-F1
#
_entry.id   AF-A0A961MFX7-F1
#
_cell.length_a   1.000
_cell.length_b   1.000
_cell.length_c   1.000
_cell.angle_alpha   90.00
_cell.angle_beta   90.00
_cell.angle_gamma   90.00
#
_symmetry.space_group_name_H-M   'P 1'
#
loop_
_entity.id
_entity.type
_entity.pdbx_description
1 polymer ?
#
loop_
_entity_poly.entity_id
_entity_poly.type
_entity_poly.pdbx_seq_one_letter_code
_entity_poly.pdbx_strand_id
1 'polypeptide(L)'
;FGSGGAEAVEIALKTARYATKKRKIVSIIKGYHGHSGLSVATGDDRFSKIFLADRPEEFVQVPFNDADALEAVLRKGDVAAFIIETIPATYGFPMPAEGYLKTCQDLCHKYGAKFISDEVQTGLMRTGVMWGWQGYGLRPDIFVTGKGLGGGIYPISACLVNEECGGWLHEDGAAHISTSGGAELGCLVGHHVIEMLERPEVISNVAFVSEFFARSMQEMMARHSDIFVGVRQRGVVLGLEFDHPEGAVAVSRALYENGVWAIFSSLDKRVLQFKPGVVLDVDLCQEIMDRFDAAMPRARQLLKSPRRAA
;
A
#
# COMPACT_ATOMS: atom_id res chain seq x y z
N PHE A 1 0.84 -12.80 14.51
CA PHE A 1 0.26 -11.46 14.69
C PHE A 1 1.31 -10.49 15.20
N GLY A 2 1.13 -9.20 14.95
CA GLY A 2 1.98 -8.11 15.48
C GLY A 2 1.14 -6.87 15.78
N SER A 3 1.80 -5.77 16.13
CA SER A 3 1.17 -4.49 16.47
C SER A 3 1.17 -3.47 15.32
N GLY A 4 2.03 -3.66 14.33
CA GLY A 4 2.18 -2.76 13.19
C GLY A 4 2.50 -3.48 11.88
N GLY A 5 2.25 -2.82 10.75
CA GLY A 5 2.49 -3.40 9.43
C GLY A 5 3.95 -3.81 9.21
N ALA A 6 4.89 -3.01 9.72
CA ALA A 6 6.32 -3.32 9.65
C ALA A 6 6.66 -4.65 10.37
N GLU A 7 6.07 -4.91 11.55
CA GLU A 7 6.23 -6.20 12.25
C GLU A 7 5.67 -7.38 11.45
N ALA A 8 4.52 -7.20 10.79
CA ALA A 8 3.98 -8.25 9.93
C ALA A 8 4.92 -8.55 8.75
N VAL A 9 5.55 -7.51 8.19
CA VAL A 9 6.57 -7.65 7.15
C VAL A 9 7.83 -8.34 7.71
N GLU A 10 8.27 -8.04 8.93
CA GLU A 10 9.37 -8.79 9.56
C GLU A 10 9.08 -10.29 9.62
N ILE A 11 7.85 -10.68 10.02
CA ILE A 11 7.42 -12.08 10.05
C ILE A 11 7.46 -12.67 8.63
N ALA A 12 6.94 -11.95 7.63
CA ALA A 12 6.91 -12.42 6.25
C ALA A 12 8.32 -12.65 5.69
N LEU A 13 9.24 -11.70 5.89
CA LEU A 13 10.62 -11.81 5.43
C LEU A 13 11.36 -12.94 6.14
N LYS A 14 11.20 -13.09 7.46
CA LYS A 14 11.77 -14.21 8.22
C LYS A 14 11.22 -15.56 7.74
N THR A 15 9.92 -15.65 7.50
CA THR A 15 9.24 -16.86 7.01
C THR A 15 9.77 -17.24 5.63
N ALA A 16 9.88 -16.29 4.70
CA ALA A 16 10.43 -16.56 3.37
C ALA A 16 11.89 -17.03 3.41
N ARG A 17 12.73 -16.41 4.25
CA ARG A 17 14.12 -16.84 4.46
C ARG A 17 14.20 -18.23 5.08
N TYR A 18 13.31 -18.55 6.03
CA TYR A 18 13.23 -19.90 6.59
C TYR A 18 12.83 -20.93 5.54
N ALA A 19 11.82 -20.65 4.72
CA ALA A 19 11.31 -21.58 3.72
C ALA A 19 12.31 -21.85 2.59
N THR A 20 13.05 -20.83 2.17
CA THR A 20 13.96 -20.93 1.01
C THR A 20 15.42 -21.16 1.39
N LYS A 21 15.80 -20.92 2.65
CA LYS A 21 17.18 -20.85 3.14
C LYS A 21 18.05 -19.84 2.37
N LYS A 22 17.44 -18.85 1.73
CA LYS A 22 18.10 -17.75 1.01
C LYS A 22 17.94 -16.45 1.82
N ARG A 23 18.82 -15.47 1.59
CA ARG A 23 18.77 -14.17 2.30
C ARG A 23 18.17 -13.05 1.47
N LYS A 24 18.39 -13.04 0.16
CA LYS A 24 18.13 -11.88 -0.68
C LYS A 24 16.62 -11.63 -0.83
N ILE A 25 16.20 -10.39 -0.65
CA ILE A 25 14.83 -9.92 -0.82
C ILE A 25 14.81 -8.96 -1.99
N VAL A 26 13.83 -9.12 -2.87
CA VAL A 26 13.57 -8.19 -3.97
C VAL A 26 12.31 -7.40 -3.66
N SER A 27 12.33 -6.10 -3.89
CA SER A 27 11.14 -5.23 -3.86
C SER A 27 11.17 -4.26 -5.04
N ILE A 28 10.24 -3.33 -5.10
CA ILE A 28 10.20 -2.32 -6.17
C ILE A 28 10.86 -1.01 -5.74
N ILE A 29 11.43 -0.30 -6.70
CA ILE A 29 11.83 1.11 -6.53
C ILE A 29 10.58 1.91 -6.13
N LYS A 30 10.73 2.75 -5.09
CA LYS A 30 9.67 3.52 -4.43
C LYS A 30 8.61 2.67 -3.70
N GLY A 31 8.89 1.41 -3.38
CA GLY A 31 8.06 0.62 -2.48
C GLY A 31 8.11 1.11 -1.03
N TYR A 32 7.15 0.69 -0.22
CA TYR A 32 7.13 0.92 1.22
C TYR A 32 6.53 -0.25 1.98
N HIS A 33 7.32 -0.85 2.86
CA HIS A 33 6.88 -1.99 3.68
C HIS A 33 7.15 -1.81 5.19
N GLY A 34 7.42 -0.58 5.64
CA GLY A 34 7.63 -0.25 7.04
C GLY A 34 8.96 0.45 7.33
N HIS A 35 9.17 0.75 8.61
CA HIS A 35 10.34 1.49 9.11
C HIS A 35 11.12 0.72 10.20
N SER A 36 10.86 -0.58 10.39
CA SER A 36 11.56 -1.40 11.38
C SER A 36 12.53 -2.37 10.73
N GLY A 37 13.49 -2.87 11.51
CA GLY A 37 14.21 -4.13 11.25
C GLY A 37 14.66 -4.35 9.80
N LEU A 38 14.21 -5.47 9.21
CA LEU A 38 14.43 -5.83 7.81
C LEU A 38 13.49 -5.07 6.87
N SER A 39 12.29 -4.72 7.33
CA SER A 39 11.26 -4.10 6.49
C SER A 39 11.71 -2.75 5.92
N VAL A 40 12.48 -1.96 6.66
CA VAL A 40 12.98 -0.65 6.21
C VAL A 40 13.87 -0.76 4.97
N ALA A 41 14.63 -1.85 4.82
CA ALA A 41 15.54 -2.06 3.70
C ALA A 41 14.81 -2.49 2.40
N THR A 42 13.50 -2.75 2.47
CA THR A 42 12.68 -3.03 1.28
C THR A 42 12.13 -1.77 0.62
N GLY A 43 12.16 -0.61 1.30
CA GLY A 43 11.64 0.66 0.81
C GLY A 43 12.72 1.61 0.31
N ASP A 44 12.35 2.87 0.03
CA ASP A 44 13.29 3.90 -0.42
C ASP A 44 14.49 4.09 0.54
N ASP A 45 15.70 4.18 -0.02
CA ASP A 45 16.97 4.32 0.70
C ASP A 45 16.99 5.47 1.71
N ARG A 46 16.21 6.54 1.50
CA ARG A 46 16.13 7.65 2.44
C ARG A 46 15.64 7.24 3.83
N PHE A 47 14.86 6.15 3.92
CA PHE A 47 14.30 5.65 5.17
C PHE A 47 15.29 4.81 5.97
N SER A 48 16.32 4.24 5.32
CA SER A 48 17.29 3.32 5.92
C SER A 48 18.67 3.97 6.11
N LYS A 49 19.17 4.73 5.13
CA LYS A 49 20.54 5.29 5.13
C LYS A 49 20.81 6.26 6.27
N ILE A 50 19.85 7.11 6.63
CA ILE A 50 20.00 8.05 7.74
C ILE A 50 20.22 7.34 9.09
N PHE A 51 19.81 6.08 9.20
CA PHE A 51 19.97 5.24 10.39
C PHE A 51 21.03 4.14 10.23
N LEU A 52 21.78 4.12 9.13
CA LEU A 52 22.75 3.06 8.80
C LEU A 52 22.12 1.66 8.81
N ALA A 53 20.85 1.58 8.41
CA ALA A 53 20.05 0.35 8.41
C ALA A 53 19.91 -0.28 7.03
N ASP A 54 20.52 0.32 6.00
CA ASP A 54 20.53 -0.22 4.64
C ASP A 54 21.38 -1.50 4.54
N ARG A 55 20.97 -2.39 3.62
CA ARG A 55 21.57 -3.73 3.45
C ARG A 55 21.65 -4.08 1.95
N PRO A 56 22.46 -3.35 1.17
CA PRO A 56 22.45 -3.45 -0.31
C PRO A 56 22.78 -4.85 -0.85
N GLU A 57 23.52 -5.66 -0.09
CA GLU A 57 23.84 -7.05 -0.48
C GLU A 57 22.65 -8.01 -0.29
N GLU A 58 21.71 -7.66 0.59
CA GLU A 58 20.55 -8.50 0.92
C GLU A 58 19.25 -7.98 0.32
N PHE A 59 19.17 -6.71 -0.07
CA PHE A 59 17.94 -6.06 -0.55
C PHE A 59 18.20 -5.41 -1.89
N VAL A 60 17.45 -5.86 -2.90
CA VAL A 60 17.57 -5.39 -4.28
C VAL A 60 16.22 -4.81 -4.71
N GLN A 61 16.25 -3.68 -5.42
CA GLN A 61 15.05 -3.05 -5.96
C GLN A 61 15.02 -3.13 -7.48
N VAL A 62 13.86 -3.43 -8.04
CA VAL A 62 13.60 -3.42 -9.48
C VAL A 62 12.55 -2.36 -9.84
N PRO A 63 12.52 -1.82 -11.07
CA PRO A 63 11.46 -0.91 -11.46
C PRO A 63 10.06 -1.56 -11.37
N PHE A 64 9.06 -0.78 -10.97
CA PHE A 64 7.66 -1.23 -11.01
C PHE A 64 7.19 -1.38 -12.46
N ASN A 65 6.37 -2.40 -12.74
CA ASN A 65 5.93 -2.80 -14.09
C ASN A 65 7.06 -3.30 -15.02
N ASP A 66 8.20 -3.75 -14.46
CA ASP A 66 9.33 -4.33 -15.22
C ASP A 66 9.58 -5.78 -14.77
N ALA A 67 8.85 -6.72 -15.37
CA ALA A 67 8.97 -8.14 -15.04
C ALA A 67 10.31 -8.74 -15.52
N ASP A 68 10.91 -8.19 -16.57
CA ASP A 68 12.21 -8.64 -17.10
C ASP A 68 13.34 -8.30 -16.12
N ALA A 69 13.31 -7.11 -15.51
CA ALA A 69 14.22 -6.74 -14.45
C ALA A 69 14.09 -7.65 -13.23
N LEU A 70 12.85 -8.02 -12.85
CA LEU A 70 12.62 -8.99 -11.78
C LEU A 70 13.18 -10.38 -12.16
N GLU A 71 12.89 -10.88 -13.36
CA GLU A 71 13.40 -12.18 -13.84
C GLU A 71 14.94 -12.22 -13.85
N ALA A 72 15.60 -11.13 -14.28
CA ALA A 72 17.05 -11.04 -14.29
C ALA A 72 17.69 -11.19 -12.89
N VAL A 73 17.01 -10.69 -11.84
CA VAL A 73 17.46 -10.87 -10.45
C VAL A 73 17.15 -12.29 -9.96
N LEU A 74 15.93 -12.78 -10.20
CA LEU A 74 15.48 -14.10 -9.76
C LEU A 74 16.29 -15.24 -10.37
N ARG A 75 16.71 -15.12 -11.64
CA ARG A 75 17.48 -16.14 -12.37
C ARG A 75 18.83 -16.47 -11.72
N LYS A 76 19.35 -15.60 -10.85
CA LYS A 76 20.58 -15.86 -10.06
C LYS A 76 20.39 -16.97 -9.02
N GLY A 77 19.15 -17.31 -8.66
CA GLY A 77 18.82 -18.44 -7.80
C GLY A 77 19.01 -18.22 -6.30
N ASP A 78 19.43 -17.03 -5.87
CA ASP A 78 19.76 -16.69 -4.47
C ASP A 78 18.72 -15.80 -3.77
N VAL A 79 17.57 -15.56 -4.42
CA VAL A 79 16.45 -14.76 -3.89
C VAL A 79 15.51 -15.60 -3.04
N ALA A 80 15.25 -15.14 -1.81
CA ALA A 80 14.29 -15.73 -0.89
C ALA A 80 12.85 -15.32 -1.22
N ALA A 81 12.63 -14.04 -1.51
CA ALA A 81 11.30 -13.54 -1.83
C ALA A 81 11.32 -12.27 -2.68
N PHE A 82 10.23 -12.07 -3.40
CA PHE A 82 9.80 -10.78 -3.91
C PHE A 82 8.63 -10.28 -3.06
N ILE A 83 8.72 -9.05 -2.53
CA ILE A 83 7.65 -8.39 -1.79
C ILE A 83 7.15 -7.17 -2.56
N ILE A 84 5.83 -7.02 -2.64
CA ILE A 84 5.19 -5.93 -3.37
C ILE A 84 3.85 -5.52 -2.74
N GLU A 85 3.60 -4.21 -2.65
CA GLU A 85 2.26 -3.68 -2.39
C GLU A 85 1.41 -3.91 -3.64
N THR A 86 0.19 -4.46 -3.51
CA THR A 86 -0.67 -4.70 -4.69
C THR A 86 -0.86 -3.43 -5.53
N ILE A 87 -0.93 -2.28 -4.85
CA ILE A 87 -0.88 -0.94 -5.45
C ILE A 87 -0.01 -0.05 -4.55
N PRO A 88 1.21 0.35 -4.98
CA PRO A 88 2.18 1.04 -4.12
C PRO A 88 1.71 2.42 -3.66
N ALA A 89 1.51 2.59 -2.36
CA ALA A 89 0.83 3.77 -1.82
C ALA A 89 1.73 4.99 -1.73
N THR A 90 2.93 4.82 -1.19
CA THR A 90 3.92 5.89 -1.05
C THR A 90 4.45 6.37 -2.40
N TYR A 91 4.38 5.54 -3.45
CA TYR A 91 4.66 5.91 -4.85
C TYR A 91 3.50 6.67 -5.52
N GLY A 92 2.36 6.85 -4.85
CA GLY A 92 1.22 7.55 -5.44
C GLY A 92 0.37 6.65 -6.34
N PHE A 93 0.15 5.41 -5.90
CA PHE A 93 -0.78 4.45 -6.49
C PHE A 93 -0.64 4.27 -8.01
N PRO A 94 0.55 4.02 -8.56
CA PRO A 94 0.65 3.57 -9.94
C PRO A 94 -0.14 2.26 -10.12
N MET A 95 -0.92 2.16 -11.19
CA MET A 95 -1.66 0.93 -11.48
C MET A 95 -0.69 -0.13 -12.02
N PRO A 96 -0.73 -1.37 -11.51
CA PRO A 96 -0.07 -2.49 -12.15
C PRO A 96 -0.51 -2.61 -13.61
N ALA A 97 0.43 -2.83 -14.52
CA ALA A 97 0.09 -3.19 -15.89
C ALA A 97 -0.66 -4.53 -15.92
N GLU A 98 -1.49 -4.73 -16.93
CA GLU A 98 -2.22 -5.99 -17.09
C GLU A 98 -1.25 -7.18 -17.09
N GLY A 99 -1.55 -8.21 -16.29
CA GLY A 99 -0.71 -9.40 -16.17
C GLY A 99 0.61 -9.23 -15.40
N TYR A 100 1.04 -8.01 -15.04
CA TYR A 100 2.32 -7.78 -14.37
C TYR A 100 2.45 -8.56 -13.05
N LEU A 101 1.51 -8.38 -12.12
CA LEU A 101 1.59 -9.05 -10.81
C LEU A 101 1.54 -10.57 -10.93
N LYS A 102 0.75 -11.09 -11.88
CA LYS A 102 0.66 -12.52 -12.15
C LYS A 102 1.98 -13.06 -12.67
N THR A 103 2.60 -12.34 -13.60
CA THR A 103 3.94 -12.65 -14.12
C THR A 103 4.98 -12.64 -13.00
N CYS A 104 4.97 -11.64 -12.10
CA CYS A 104 5.88 -11.62 -10.96
C CYS A 104 5.72 -12.84 -10.04
N GLN A 105 4.48 -13.25 -9.74
CA GLN A 105 4.21 -14.44 -8.94
C GLN A 105 4.76 -15.71 -9.64
N ASP A 106 4.45 -15.88 -10.92
CA ASP A 106 4.85 -17.06 -11.68
C ASP A 106 6.39 -17.13 -11.82
N LEU A 107 7.06 -15.98 -11.97
CA LEU A 107 8.52 -15.89 -11.95
C LEU A 107 9.10 -16.28 -10.58
N CYS A 108 8.50 -15.83 -9.47
CA CYS A 108 8.93 -16.24 -8.14
C CYS A 108 8.88 -17.77 -7.99
N HIS A 109 7.77 -18.38 -8.38
CA HIS A 109 7.59 -19.83 -8.35
C HIS A 109 8.59 -20.56 -9.26
N LYS A 110 8.79 -20.06 -10.50
CA LYS A 110 9.77 -20.60 -11.45
C LYS A 110 11.19 -20.66 -10.89
N TYR A 111 11.61 -19.64 -10.12
CA TYR A 111 12.98 -19.52 -9.60
C TYR A 111 13.13 -19.92 -8.12
N GLY A 112 12.07 -20.47 -7.51
CA GLY A 112 12.09 -20.92 -6.11
C GLY A 112 12.28 -19.78 -5.11
N ALA A 113 11.70 -18.61 -5.42
CA ALA A 113 11.49 -17.50 -4.49
C ALA A 113 10.02 -17.46 -4.05
N LYS A 114 9.73 -16.85 -2.90
CA LYS A 114 8.36 -16.66 -2.42
C LYS A 114 7.78 -15.33 -2.86
N PHE A 115 6.51 -15.32 -3.24
CA PHE A 115 5.77 -14.12 -3.57
C PHE A 115 5.02 -13.60 -2.34
N ILE A 116 5.39 -12.40 -1.88
CA ILE A 116 4.80 -11.74 -0.71
C ILE A 116 3.94 -10.57 -1.16
N SER A 117 2.64 -10.63 -0.85
CA SER A 117 1.71 -9.53 -1.11
C SER A 117 1.57 -8.65 0.13
N ASP A 118 1.98 -7.39 0.05
CA ASP A 118 1.73 -6.41 1.09
C ASP A 118 0.35 -5.76 0.90
N GLU A 119 -0.61 -6.20 1.71
CA GLU A 119 -1.99 -5.72 1.72
C GLU A 119 -2.26 -4.74 2.87
N VAL A 120 -1.21 -4.24 3.55
CA VAL A 120 -1.36 -3.33 4.69
C VAL A 120 -2.14 -2.07 4.29
N GLN A 121 -2.03 -1.62 3.04
CA GLN A 121 -2.78 -0.46 2.52
C GLN A 121 -3.94 -0.82 1.60
N THR A 122 -3.83 -1.89 0.81
CA THR A 122 -4.74 -2.21 -0.29
C THR A 122 -5.79 -3.26 0.04
N GLY A 123 -5.61 -3.98 1.15
CA GLY A 123 -6.56 -4.97 1.63
C GLY A 123 -7.77 -4.32 2.29
N LEU A 124 -8.63 -5.15 2.88
CA LEU A 124 -9.80 -4.77 3.66
C LEU A 124 -10.75 -3.86 2.86
N MET A 125 -11.16 -4.33 1.67
CA MET A 125 -12.08 -3.65 0.75
C MET A 125 -11.59 -2.34 0.13
N ARG A 126 -10.37 -1.88 0.43
CA ARG A 126 -9.84 -0.62 -0.10
C ARG A 126 -9.77 -0.61 -1.63
N THR A 127 -9.53 -1.76 -2.25
CA THR A 127 -9.46 -1.94 -3.71
C THR A 127 -10.77 -2.42 -4.33
N GLY A 128 -11.87 -2.42 -3.57
CA GLY A 128 -13.19 -2.91 -3.99
C GLY A 128 -13.41 -4.42 -3.77
N VAL A 129 -12.38 -5.13 -3.30
CA VAL A 129 -12.43 -6.55 -2.90
C VAL A 129 -11.68 -6.74 -1.59
N MET A 130 -11.92 -7.84 -0.88
CA MET A 130 -11.38 -8.05 0.47
C MET A 130 -9.86 -7.94 0.51
N TRP A 131 -9.15 -8.55 -0.45
CA TRP A 131 -7.70 -8.41 -0.59
C TRP A 131 -7.36 -8.00 -2.01
N GLY A 132 -6.50 -7.00 -2.19
CA GLY A 132 -6.17 -6.47 -3.52
C GLY A 132 -5.71 -7.54 -4.49
N TRP A 133 -4.89 -8.49 -4.03
CA TRP A 133 -4.36 -9.60 -4.80
C TRP A 133 -5.46 -10.48 -5.42
N GLN A 134 -6.65 -10.56 -4.80
CA GLN A 134 -7.79 -11.31 -5.36
C GLN A 134 -8.26 -10.67 -6.67
N GLY A 135 -8.29 -9.33 -6.72
CA GLY A 135 -8.70 -8.57 -7.90
C GLY A 135 -7.76 -8.72 -9.09
N TYR A 136 -6.55 -9.26 -8.87
CA TYR A 136 -5.54 -9.55 -9.90
C TYR A 136 -5.34 -11.06 -10.11
N GLY A 137 -6.21 -11.92 -9.56
CA GLY A 137 -6.17 -13.36 -9.77
C GLY A 137 -4.93 -14.05 -9.17
N LEU A 138 -4.35 -13.46 -8.13
CA LEU A 138 -3.14 -13.96 -7.49
C LEU A 138 -3.47 -14.96 -6.37
N ARG A 139 -2.46 -15.70 -5.93
CA ARG A 139 -2.46 -16.53 -4.72
C ARG A 139 -1.07 -16.42 -4.09
N PRO A 140 -0.84 -15.40 -3.24
CA PRO A 140 0.47 -15.18 -2.67
C PRO A 140 0.87 -16.31 -1.71
N ASP A 141 2.17 -16.58 -1.60
CA ASP A 141 2.70 -17.56 -0.64
C ASP A 141 2.56 -17.04 0.80
N ILE A 142 2.75 -15.73 0.94
CA ILE A 142 2.63 -14.98 2.18
C ILE A 142 1.92 -13.66 1.86
N PHE A 143 1.00 -13.21 2.71
CA PHE A 143 0.54 -11.84 2.64
C PHE A 143 0.44 -11.20 4.01
N VAL A 144 0.59 -9.89 4.06
CA VAL A 144 0.57 -9.11 5.30
C VAL A 144 -0.57 -8.09 5.29
N THR A 145 -1.15 -7.86 6.46
CA THR A 145 -2.20 -6.86 6.67
C THR A 145 -2.00 -6.15 8.01
N GLY A 146 -2.65 -4.99 8.16
CA GLY A 146 -2.59 -4.12 9.35
C GLY A 146 -3.56 -2.96 9.15
N LYS A 147 -3.16 -1.73 9.52
CA LYS A 147 -3.93 -0.48 9.33
C LYS A 147 -5.44 -0.65 9.59
N GLY A 148 -6.23 -0.85 8.53
CA GLY A 148 -7.68 -1.01 8.61
C GLY A 148 -8.12 -2.18 9.50
N LEU A 149 -7.27 -3.20 9.70
CA LEU A 149 -7.55 -4.36 10.56
C LEU A 149 -7.84 -3.93 11.99
N GLY A 150 -7.21 -2.85 12.44
CA GLY A 150 -7.43 -2.28 13.75
C GLY A 150 -8.70 -1.43 13.88
N GLY A 151 -9.45 -1.21 12.80
CA GLY A 151 -10.65 -0.36 12.79
C GLY A 151 -10.40 1.11 13.16
N GLY A 152 -9.14 1.54 13.22
CA GLY A 152 -8.76 2.84 13.81
C GLY A 152 -8.83 2.90 15.33
N ILE A 153 -9.05 1.75 16.01
CA ILE A 153 -9.27 1.66 17.45
C ILE A 153 -8.13 0.92 18.15
N TYR A 154 -7.56 -0.13 17.55
CA TYR A 154 -6.52 -0.96 18.17
C TYR A 154 -5.35 -1.26 17.22
N PRO A 155 -4.08 -1.19 17.67
CA PRO A 155 -2.93 -1.57 16.84
C PRO A 155 -2.86 -3.10 16.67
N ILE A 156 -3.10 -3.58 15.46
CA ILE A 156 -2.97 -4.99 15.10
C ILE A 156 -2.50 -5.16 13.66
N SER A 157 -1.66 -6.16 13.43
CA SER A 157 -1.26 -6.63 12.11
C SER A 157 -1.18 -8.15 12.07
N ALA A 158 -1.25 -8.71 10.88
CA ALA A 158 -1.16 -10.14 10.65
C ALA A 158 -0.26 -10.44 9.46
N CYS A 159 0.52 -11.51 9.59
CA CYS A 159 1.21 -12.17 8.49
C CYS A 159 0.53 -13.52 8.31
N LEU A 160 -0.04 -13.75 7.14
CA LEU A 160 -0.70 -14.98 6.76
C LEU A 160 0.23 -15.74 5.82
N VAL A 161 0.49 -16.99 6.14
CA VAL A 161 1.49 -17.83 5.47
C VAL A 161 0.82 -19.12 5.01
N ASN A 162 1.19 -19.61 3.81
CA ASN A 162 0.79 -20.95 3.40
C ASN A 162 1.57 -22.02 4.18
N GLU A 163 1.08 -23.27 4.11
CA GLU A 163 1.66 -24.41 4.83
C GLU A 163 3.13 -24.66 4.44
N GLU A 164 3.47 -24.50 3.16
CA GLU A 164 4.84 -24.69 2.66
C GLU A 164 5.83 -23.69 3.28
N CYS A 165 5.41 -22.45 3.51
CA CYS A 165 6.27 -21.42 4.11
C CYS A 165 6.28 -21.48 5.64
N GLY A 166 5.21 -21.99 6.25
CA GLY A 166 4.94 -21.95 7.69
C GLY A 166 5.67 -22.97 8.56
N GLY A 167 6.53 -23.83 8.00
CA GLY A 167 7.14 -24.97 8.71
C GLY A 167 7.81 -24.63 10.05
N TRP A 168 8.35 -23.42 10.22
CA TRP A 168 8.99 -22.98 11.46
C TRP A 168 8.03 -22.97 12.66
N LEU A 169 6.72 -22.82 12.42
CA LEU A 169 5.70 -22.88 13.47
C LEU A 169 5.63 -24.25 14.14
N HIS A 170 6.00 -25.31 13.41
CA HIS A 170 6.03 -26.69 13.91
C HIS A 170 7.40 -27.10 14.47
N GLU A 171 8.48 -26.49 14.00
CA GLU A 171 9.84 -26.72 14.51
C GLU A 171 10.11 -25.96 15.81
N ASP A 172 9.92 -24.63 15.80
CA ASP A 172 10.06 -23.73 16.95
C ASP A 172 9.16 -22.51 16.77
N GLY A 173 7.87 -22.67 17.06
CA GLY A 173 6.90 -21.58 17.01
C GLY A 173 7.22 -20.41 17.95
N ALA A 174 8.10 -20.60 18.94
CA ALA A 174 8.55 -19.56 19.85
C ALA A 174 9.73 -18.73 19.30
N ALA A 175 10.33 -19.12 18.17
CA ALA A 175 11.42 -18.39 17.51
C ALA A 175 11.03 -16.98 17.01
N HIS A 176 9.73 -16.67 16.98
CA HIS A 176 9.23 -15.31 16.79
C HIS A 176 8.03 -15.05 17.68
N ILE A 177 8.24 -14.28 18.74
CA ILE A 177 7.21 -13.85 19.68
C ILE A 177 7.14 -12.32 19.66
N SER A 178 5.92 -11.78 19.78
CA SER A 178 5.67 -10.37 20.06
C SER A 178 4.79 -10.27 21.30
N THR A 179 5.20 -9.47 22.28
CA THR A 179 4.47 -9.33 23.56
C THR A 179 3.02 -8.89 23.38
N SER A 180 2.76 -8.00 22.41
CA SER A 180 1.41 -7.52 22.06
C SER A 180 0.82 -8.22 20.84
N GLY A 181 1.58 -9.09 20.19
CA GLY A 181 1.14 -9.80 19.00
C GLY A 181 0.05 -10.81 19.33
N GLY A 182 -1.14 -10.59 18.80
CA GLY A 182 -2.28 -11.49 19.02
C GLY A 182 -3.02 -11.23 20.33
N ALA A 183 -2.85 -10.05 20.91
CA ALA A 183 -3.65 -9.60 22.06
C ALA A 183 -5.15 -9.78 21.79
N GLU A 184 -5.88 -10.32 22.77
CA GLU A 184 -7.28 -10.75 22.62
C GLU A 184 -8.18 -9.60 22.16
N LEU A 185 -7.98 -8.40 22.71
CA LEU A 185 -8.71 -7.20 22.32
C LEU A 185 -8.49 -6.84 20.84
N GLY A 186 -7.24 -6.93 20.36
CA GLY A 186 -6.92 -6.70 18.95
C GLY A 186 -7.57 -7.73 18.05
N CYS A 187 -7.56 -9.01 18.46
CA CYS A 187 -8.22 -10.09 17.73
C CYS A 187 -9.74 -9.90 17.64
N LEU A 188 -10.40 -9.46 18.72
CA LEU A 188 -11.84 -9.15 18.71
C LEU A 188 -12.16 -7.97 17.78
N VAL A 189 -11.36 -6.90 17.83
CA VAL A 189 -11.51 -5.74 16.92
C VAL A 189 -11.32 -6.18 15.47
N GLY A 190 -10.22 -6.89 15.17
CA GLY A 190 -9.93 -7.37 13.82
C GLY A 190 -10.99 -8.32 13.27
N HIS A 191 -11.51 -9.21 14.12
CA HIS A 191 -12.61 -10.09 13.75
C HIS A 191 -13.87 -9.31 13.38
N HIS A 192 -14.27 -8.33 14.20
CA HIS A 192 -15.46 -7.53 13.93
C HIS A 192 -15.28 -6.64 12.70
N VAL A 193 -14.08 -6.10 12.45
CA VAL A 193 -13.77 -5.37 11.21
C VAL A 193 -13.99 -6.26 9.99
N ILE A 194 -13.46 -7.49 10.00
CA ILE A 194 -13.63 -8.42 8.88
C ILE A 194 -15.12 -8.75 8.68
N GLU A 195 -15.82 -9.10 9.77
CA GLU A 195 -17.26 -9.37 9.74
C GLU A 195 -18.05 -8.20 9.12
N MET A 196 -17.78 -6.96 9.55
CA MET A 196 -18.40 -5.76 8.99
C MET A 196 -18.13 -5.61 7.49
N LEU A 197 -16.88 -5.84 7.05
CA LEU A 197 -16.50 -5.71 5.65
C LEU A 197 -17.12 -6.79 4.75
N GLU A 198 -17.50 -7.93 5.30
CA GLU A 198 -18.19 -9.01 4.58
C GLU A 198 -19.70 -8.79 4.43
N ARG A 199 -20.26 -7.79 5.12
CA ARG A 199 -21.71 -7.52 5.07
C ARG A 199 -22.14 -7.03 3.67
N PRO A 200 -23.25 -7.55 3.11
CA PRO A 200 -23.73 -7.16 1.79
C PRO A 200 -23.93 -5.65 1.60
N GLU A 201 -24.40 -4.95 2.64
CA GLU A 201 -24.58 -3.50 2.62
C GLU A 201 -23.26 -2.74 2.55
N VAL A 202 -22.20 -3.22 3.21
CA VAL A 202 -20.86 -2.60 3.15
C VAL A 202 -20.21 -2.87 1.78
N ILE A 203 -20.34 -4.09 1.25
CA ILE A 203 -19.89 -4.42 -0.10
C ILE A 203 -20.56 -3.50 -1.13
N SER A 204 -21.88 -3.34 -1.04
CA SER A 204 -22.65 -2.46 -1.92
C SER A 204 -22.23 -0.99 -1.75
N ASN A 205 -21.98 -0.55 -0.52
CA ASN A 205 -21.51 0.80 -0.25
C ASN A 205 -20.11 1.07 -0.83
N VAL A 206 -19.19 0.11 -0.73
CA VAL A 206 -17.86 0.23 -1.33
C VAL A 206 -17.95 0.40 -2.84
N ALA A 207 -18.84 -0.34 -3.51
CA ALA A 207 -19.10 -0.18 -4.94
C ALA A 207 -19.65 1.22 -5.25
N PHE A 208 -20.66 1.67 -4.49
CA PHE A 208 -21.24 3.01 -4.61
C PHE A 208 -20.18 4.12 -4.44
N VAL A 209 -19.42 4.11 -3.34
CA VAL A 209 -18.39 5.12 -3.05
C VAL A 209 -17.30 5.12 -4.12
N SER A 210 -16.89 3.93 -4.59
CA SER A 210 -15.90 3.81 -5.66
C SER A 210 -16.38 4.47 -6.96
N GLU A 211 -17.62 4.21 -7.37
CA GLU A 211 -18.21 4.80 -8.58
C GLU A 211 -18.43 6.31 -8.43
N PHE A 212 -18.92 6.76 -7.27
CA PHE A 212 -19.11 8.18 -6.97
C PHE A 212 -17.80 8.95 -7.19
N PHE A 213 -16.72 8.54 -6.50
CA PHE A 213 -15.44 9.23 -6.63
C PHE A 213 -14.81 9.05 -8.01
N ALA A 214 -15.04 7.94 -8.72
CA ALA A 214 -14.58 7.79 -10.10
C ALA A 214 -15.19 8.89 -10.99
N ARG A 215 -16.51 9.07 -10.92
CA ARG A 215 -17.23 10.10 -11.70
C ARG A 215 -16.82 11.50 -11.29
N SER A 216 -16.88 11.81 -9.99
CA SER A 216 -16.59 13.15 -9.49
C SER A 216 -15.15 13.58 -9.75
N MET A 217 -14.18 12.66 -9.73
CA MET A 217 -12.79 12.99 -10.05
C MET A 217 -12.58 13.28 -11.54
N GLN A 218 -13.29 12.61 -12.44
CA GLN A 218 -13.24 12.95 -13.88
C GLN A 218 -13.82 14.34 -14.14
N GLU A 219 -14.94 14.68 -13.50
CA GLU A 219 -15.55 16.01 -13.60
C GLU A 219 -14.64 17.11 -13.02
N MET A 220 -14.03 16.85 -11.85
CA MET A 220 -13.03 17.74 -11.24
C MET A 220 -11.83 17.96 -12.15
N MET A 221 -11.32 16.89 -12.76
CA MET A 221 -10.17 16.95 -13.67
C MET A 221 -10.51 17.80 -14.91
N ALA A 222 -11.73 17.69 -15.44
CA ALA A 222 -12.20 18.53 -16.54
C ALA A 222 -12.33 20.01 -16.15
N ARG A 223 -12.84 20.32 -14.94
CA ARG A 223 -12.96 21.71 -14.43
C ARG A 223 -11.62 22.37 -14.08
N HIS A 224 -10.63 21.55 -13.71
CA HIS A 224 -9.30 22.00 -13.26
C HIS A 224 -8.18 21.48 -14.14
N SER A 225 -8.43 21.35 -15.45
CA SER A 225 -7.52 20.74 -16.42
C SER A 225 -6.20 21.49 -16.60
N ASP A 226 -6.10 22.72 -16.08
CA ASP A 226 -4.87 23.51 -16.06
C ASP A 226 -3.82 22.99 -15.05
N ILE A 227 -4.24 22.21 -14.05
CA ILE A 227 -3.33 21.65 -13.03
C ILE A 227 -3.60 20.19 -12.67
N PHE A 228 -4.82 19.68 -12.81
CA PHE A 228 -5.19 18.30 -12.47
C PHE A 228 -5.23 17.46 -13.75
N VAL A 229 -4.33 16.48 -13.89
CA VAL A 229 -4.02 15.84 -15.18
C VAL A 229 -4.15 14.33 -15.20
N GLY A 230 -4.40 13.68 -14.07
CA GLY A 230 -4.56 12.23 -14.07
C GLY A 230 -5.21 11.67 -12.82
N VAL A 231 -6.00 10.62 -13.01
CA VAL A 231 -6.61 9.84 -11.93
C VAL A 231 -6.17 8.39 -12.07
N ARG A 232 -5.60 7.84 -11.01
CA ARG A 232 -5.28 6.42 -10.87
C ARG A 232 -6.22 5.85 -9.84
N GLN A 233 -6.99 4.82 -10.17
CA GLN A 233 -8.02 4.33 -9.25
C GLN A 233 -8.20 2.82 -9.30
N ARG A 234 -8.35 2.23 -8.10
CA ARG A 234 -8.92 0.90 -7.89
C ARG A 234 -9.75 0.93 -6.61
N GLY A 235 -11.05 0.69 -6.72
CA GLY A 235 -11.98 0.85 -5.60
C GLY A 235 -11.91 2.26 -5.02
N VAL A 236 -11.65 2.36 -3.71
CA VAL A 236 -11.50 3.62 -2.97
C VAL A 236 -10.03 4.02 -2.78
N VAL A 237 -9.08 3.43 -3.52
CA VAL A 237 -7.68 3.87 -3.57
C VAL A 237 -7.48 4.74 -4.79
N LEU A 238 -7.21 6.03 -4.58
CA LEU A 238 -7.05 7.02 -5.65
C LEU A 238 -5.70 7.75 -5.55
N GLY A 239 -4.98 7.81 -6.66
CA GLY A 239 -3.85 8.71 -6.89
C GLY A 239 -4.27 9.83 -7.82
N LEU A 240 -4.21 11.08 -7.37
CA LEU A 240 -4.60 12.25 -8.16
C LEU A 240 -3.34 13.01 -8.59
N GLU A 241 -3.05 13.05 -9.88
CA GLU A 241 -1.83 13.59 -10.45
C GLU A 241 -2.00 15.05 -10.90
N PHE A 242 -1.06 15.89 -10.49
CA PHE A 242 -1.05 17.31 -10.81
C PHE A 242 0.17 17.69 -11.65
N ASP A 243 -0.01 18.57 -12.63
CA ASP A 243 1.04 19.04 -13.55
C ASP A 243 1.95 20.10 -12.91
N HIS A 244 2.54 19.74 -11.77
CA HIS A 244 3.54 20.54 -11.08
C HIS A 244 4.35 19.65 -10.13
N PRO A 245 5.69 19.79 -10.03
CA PRO A 245 6.53 18.96 -9.16
C PRO A 245 6.07 18.88 -7.69
N GLU A 246 5.54 19.98 -7.16
CA GLU A 246 4.95 20.08 -5.81
C GLU A 246 3.41 20.20 -5.85
N GLY A 247 2.77 19.78 -6.94
CA GLY A 247 1.33 19.93 -7.17
C GLY A 247 0.48 19.35 -6.04
N ALA A 248 0.72 18.09 -5.68
CA ALA A 248 -0.01 17.45 -4.59
C ALA A 248 0.30 18.05 -3.22
N VAL A 249 1.50 18.60 -3.01
CA VAL A 249 1.85 19.29 -1.77
C VAL A 249 1.00 20.56 -1.59
N ALA A 250 0.86 21.35 -2.65
CA ALA A 250 0.02 22.56 -2.62
C ALA A 250 -1.47 22.22 -2.47
N VAL A 251 -1.96 21.21 -3.20
CA VAL A 251 -3.35 20.76 -3.13
C VAL A 251 -3.66 20.16 -1.75
N SER A 252 -2.80 19.28 -1.22
CA SER A 252 -2.95 18.72 0.14
C SER A 252 -3.08 19.81 1.20
N ARG A 253 -2.24 20.86 1.11
CA ARG A 253 -2.34 22.02 2.01
C ARG A 253 -3.66 22.78 1.85
N ALA A 254 -4.07 23.07 0.61
CA ALA A 254 -5.31 23.79 0.35
C ALA A 254 -6.54 23.01 0.85
N LEU A 255 -6.56 21.69 0.65
CA LEU A 255 -7.59 20.80 1.17
C LEU A 255 -7.63 20.82 2.69
N TYR A 256 -6.47 20.74 3.35
CA TYR A 256 -6.38 20.82 4.81
C TYR A 256 -6.92 22.16 5.34
N GLU A 257 -6.55 23.28 4.70
CA GLU A 257 -7.08 24.62 5.01
C GLU A 257 -8.61 24.69 4.81
N ASN A 258 -9.20 23.81 3.99
CA ASN A 258 -10.64 23.74 3.72
C ASN A 258 -11.37 22.56 4.43
N GLY A 259 -10.72 21.92 5.40
CA GLY A 259 -11.30 20.85 6.21
C GLY A 259 -11.33 19.45 5.58
N VAL A 260 -10.62 19.24 4.47
CA VAL A 260 -10.45 17.91 3.85
C VAL A 260 -9.03 17.40 4.09
N TRP A 261 -8.91 16.28 4.79
CA TRP A 261 -7.60 15.66 5.03
C TRP A 261 -7.22 14.72 3.88
N ALA A 262 -6.25 15.14 3.07
CA ALA A 262 -5.60 14.28 2.09
C ALA A 262 -4.08 14.52 2.12
N ILE A 263 -3.30 13.46 1.96
CA ILE A 263 -1.84 13.50 2.06
C ILE A 263 -1.20 13.27 0.69
N PHE A 264 -0.12 13.97 0.37
CA PHE A 264 0.63 13.73 -0.86
C PHE A 264 1.48 12.45 -0.79
N SER A 265 1.84 11.91 -1.95
CA SER A 265 2.83 10.83 -2.06
C SER A 265 4.22 11.37 -1.73
N SER A 266 4.91 10.71 -0.80
CA SER A 266 6.22 11.15 -0.33
C SER A 266 7.35 10.83 -1.32
N LEU A 267 7.10 9.96 -2.31
CA LEU A 267 8.04 9.50 -3.34
C LEU A 267 7.64 9.93 -4.78
N ASP A 268 6.48 10.59 -4.92
CA ASP A 268 6.07 11.39 -6.07
C ASP A 268 5.15 12.53 -5.63
N LYS A 269 5.72 13.70 -5.37
CA LYS A 269 5.01 14.88 -4.85
C LYS A 269 4.04 15.53 -5.84
N ARG A 270 3.97 15.02 -7.07
CA ARG A 270 2.93 15.38 -8.05
C ARG A 270 1.61 14.69 -7.76
N VAL A 271 1.62 13.60 -6.98
CA VAL A 271 0.45 12.74 -6.77
C VAL A 271 -0.09 12.88 -5.35
N LEU A 272 -1.38 13.20 -5.23
CA LEU A 272 -2.12 13.20 -3.97
C LEU A 272 -2.65 11.80 -3.70
N GLN A 273 -2.43 11.29 -2.50
CA GLN A 273 -3.02 10.04 -2.05
C GLN A 273 -4.41 10.30 -1.47
N PHE A 274 -5.45 10.06 -2.27
CA PHE A 274 -6.84 10.24 -1.88
C PHE A 274 -7.48 8.89 -1.55
N LYS A 275 -7.92 8.73 -0.29
CA LYS A 275 -8.31 7.43 0.28
C LYS A 275 -9.62 7.56 1.08
N PRO A 276 -10.77 7.81 0.44
CA PRO A 276 -12.06 7.92 1.12
C PRO A 276 -12.37 6.66 1.95
N GLY A 277 -13.19 6.82 3.00
CA GLY A 277 -13.64 5.71 3.84
C GLY A 277 -14.52 4.72 3.05
N VAL A 278 -14.59 3.47 3.52
CA VAL A 278 -15.40 2.42 2.88
C VAL A 278 -16.88 2.46 3.28
N VAL A 279 -17.21 3.22 4.33
CA VAL A 279 -18.56 3.37 4.90
C VAL A 279 -19.08 4.81 4.80
N LEU A 280 -18.59 5.60 3.84
CA LEU A 280 -19.11 6.96 3.61
C LEU A 280 -20.52 6.91 3.04
N ASP A 281 -21.36 7.86 3.44
CA ASP A 281 -22.66 8.13 2.81
C ASP A 281 -22.52 9.15 1.67
N VAL A 282 -23.61 9.34 0.91
CA VAL A 282 -23.63 10.24 -0.26
C VAL A 282 -23.41 11.70 0.14
N ASP A 283 -23.96 12.13 1.28
CA ASP A 283 -23.90 13.52 1.72
C ASP A 283 -22.45 13.91 2.05
N LEU A 284 -21.74 13.06 2.80
CA LEU A 284 -20.32 13.26 3.10
C LEU A 284 -19.44 13.13 1.86
N CYS A 285 -19.78 12.23 0.92
CA CYS A 285 -19.09 12.16 -0.37
C CYS A 285 -19.21 13.47 -1.15
N GLN A 286 -20.42 14.04 -1.22
CA GLN A 286 -20.68 15.32 -1.89
C GLN A 286 -19.96 16.48 -1.19
N GLU A 287 -20.06 16.56 0.14
CA GLU A 287 -19.39 17.61 0.92
C GLU A 287 -17.86 17.59 0.69
N ILE A 288 -17.25 16.41 0.64
CA ILE A 288 -15.82 16.27 0.35
C ILE A 288 -15.48 16.84 -1.03
N MET A 289 -16.31 16.56 -2.05
CA MET A 289 -16.05 17.05 -3.41
C MET A 289 -16.27 18.55 -3.54
N ASP A 290 -17.29 19.10 -2.91
CA ASP A 290 -17.56 20.54 -2.89
C ASP A 290 -16.41 21.31 -2.22
N ARG A 291 -15.91 20.80 -1.09
CA ARG A 291 -14.73 21.35 -0.42
C ARG A 291 -13.46 21.18 -1.24
N PHE A 292 -13.33 20.08 -1.99
CA PHE A 292 -12.18 19.90 -2.88
C PHE A 292 -12.18 20.99 -3.95
N ASP A 293 -13.28 21.13 -4.70
CA ASP A 293 -13.44 22.13 -5.76
C ASP A 293 -13.14 23.55 -5.26
N ALA A 294 -13.72 23.91 -4.10
CA ALA A 294 -13.50 25.19 -3.45
C ALA A 294 -12.04 25.43 -3.01
N ALA A 295 -11.25 24.38 -2.79
CA ALA A 295 -9.83 24.50 -2.42
C ALA A 295 -8.90 24.74 -3.63
N MET A 296 -9.35 24.46 -4.86
CA MET A 296 -8.50 24.51 -6.05
C MET A 296 -7.98 25.92 -6.39
N PRO A 297 -8.72 27.03 -6.22
CA PRO A 297 -8.17 28.38 -6.37
C PRO A 297 -7.00 28.65 -5.41
N ARG A 298 -7.11 28.19 -4.15
CA ARG A 298 -6.04 28.31 -3.14
C ARG A 298 -4.82 27.49 -3.51
N ALA A 299 -5.00 26.27 -4.00
CA ALA A 299 -3.90 25.44 -4.51
C ALA A 299 -3.10 26.15 -5.61
N ARG A 300 -3.78 26.78 -6.58
CA ARG A 300 -3.12 27.57 -7.64
C ARG A 300 -2.32 28.75 -7.09
N GLN A 301 -2.84 29.44 -6.07
CA GLN A 301 -2.11 30.54 -5.43
C GLN A 301 -0.83 30.05 -4.75
N LEU A 302 -0.91 28.91 -4.06
CA LEU A 302 0.24 28.28 -3.39
C LEU A 302 1.33 27.87 -4.39
N LEU A 303 0.96 27.40 -5.58
CA LEU A 303 1.90 27.03 -6.64
C LEU A 303 2.61 28.25 -7.27
N LYS A 304 1.94 29.39 -7.34
CA LYS A 304 2.52 30.65 -7.86
C LYS A 304 3.43 31.36 -6.86
N SER A 305 3.32 31.04 -5.58
CA SER A 305 4.13 31.66 -4.53
C SER A 305 5.37 30.81 -4.29
N PRO A 306 6.58 31.26 -4.69
CA PRO A 306 7.78 30.51 -4.35
C PRO A 306 7.85 30.41 -2.82
N ARG A 307 7.99 29.20 -2.29
CA ARG A 307 8.41 29.04 -0.89
C ARG A 307 9.69 29.85 -0.72
N ARG A 308 9.70 30.82 0.20
CA ARG A 308 10.96 31.24 0.82
C ARG A 308 11.56 29.96 1.39
N ALA A 309 12.67 29.50 0.80
CA ALA A 309 13.41 28.37 1.33
C ALA A 309 13.73 28.68 2.80
N ALA A 310 13.29 27.78 3.69
CA ALA A 310 13.69 27.73 5.08
C ALA A 310 14.57 26.50 5.25
#